data_AF-A0AAV5DU32-F1
#
_entry.id   AF-A0AAV5DU32-F1
#
_cell.length_a   1.000
_cell.length_b   1.000
_cell.length_c   1.000
_cell.angle_alpha   90.00
_cell.angle_beta   90.00
_cell.angle_gamma   90.00
#
_symmetry.space_group_name_H-M   'P 1'
#
loop_
_entity.id
_entity.type
_entity.pdbx_description
1 polymer ?
#
loop_
_entity_poly.entity_id
_entity_poly.type
_entity_poly.pdbx_seq_one_letter_code
_entity_poly.pdbx_strand_id
1 'polypeptide(L)'
;MEKLAPEVFAVILPRIRQTRTVAEALHGEVWIQDIQRGGGLSWQGITEFLQLWDCLMEITLSEQEDHHIWRLNGSGTYSSKSAYKAFFNGSITFEPWCRLWKSWAPPKCKFFLWLAIRNRCWTADKLAKRRLNHPK
;
A
#
# COMPACT_ATOMS: atom_id res chain seq x y z
N MET A 1 -12.89 5.67 -3.25
CA MET A 1 -13.52 6.98 -2.97
C MET A 1 -12.49 8.10 -2.85
N GLU A 2 -11.53 8.05 -1.91
CA GLU A 2 -10.56 9.15 -1.68
C GLU A 2 -9.78 9.62 -2.93
N LYS A 3 -9.44 8.70 -3.86
CA LYS A 3 -8.79 9.07 -5.13
C LYS A 3 -9.74 9.50 -6.24
N LEU A 4 -11.01 9.11 -6.17
CA LEU A 4 -12.03 9.33 -7.21
C LEU A 4 -12.85 10.60 -6.93
N ALA A 5 -13.20 10.81 -5.66
CA ALA A 5 -14.08 11.85 -5.17
C ALA A 5 -13.55 12.37 -3.81
N PRO A 6 -12.40 13.07 -3.80
CA PRO A 6 -11.74 13.52 -2.57
C PRO A 6 -12.56 14.51 -1.75
N GLU A 7 -13.30 15.44 -2.35
CA GLU A 7 -14.15 16.40 -1.61
C GLU A 7 -15.34 15.68 -0.98
N VAL A 8 -16.01 14.83 -1.76
CA VAL A 8 -17.13 14.00 -1.24
C VAL A 8 -16.65 13.15 -0.07
N PHE A 9 -15.48 12.52 -0.20
CA PHE A 9 -14.88 11.75 0.89
C PHE A 9 -14.55 12.62 2.10
N ALA A 10 -14.01 13.83 1.90
CA ALA A 10 -13.62 14.74 2.97
C ALA A 10 -14.80 15.24 3.81
N VAL A 11 -15.99 15.32 3.24
CA VAL A 11 -17.20 15.78 3.92
C VAL A 11 -17.77 14.71 4.85
N ILE A 12 -17.68 13.42 4.50
CA ILE A 12 -18.24 12.33 5.32
C ILE A 12 -17.57 12.27 6.70
N LEU A 13 -18.33 12.09 7.79
CA LEU A 13 -17.73 12.02 9.13
C LEU A 13 -16.73 10.85 9.28
N PRO A 14 -15.56 11.04 9.92
CA PRO A 14 -14.55 9.98 10.07
C PRO A 14 -15.09 8.68 10.67
N ARG A 15 -16.03 8.78 11.62
CA ARG A 15 -16.70 7.62 12.22
C ARG A 15 -17.41 6.77 11.17
N ILE A 16 -18.16 7.41 10.26
CA ILE A 16 -18.90 6.73 9.21
C ILE A 16 -17.92 6.02 8.27
N ARG A 17 -16.82 6.68 7.89
CA ARG A 17 -15.79 6.11 6.99
C ARG A 17 -15.15 4.82 7.55
N GLN A 18 -15.10 4.69 8.87
CA GLN A 18 -14.43 3.56 9.54
C GLN A 18 -15.38 2.40 9.85
N THR A 19 -16.66 2.67 10.05
CA THR A 19 -17.62 1.65 10.53
C THR A 19 -18.62 1.21 9.48
N ARG A 20 -18.95 2.05 8.49
CA ARG A 20 -19.98 1.76 7.49
C ARG A 20 -19.44 0.78 6.46
N THR A 21 -20.16 -0.32 6.23
CA THR A 21 -19.84 -1.24 5.13
C THR A 21 -20.39 -0.73 3.80
N VAL A 22 -19.84 -1.20 2.67
CA VAL A 22 -20.35 -0.84 1.34
C VAL A 22 -21.81 -1.30 1.18
N ALA A 23 -22.15 -2.48 1.71
CA ALA A 23 -23.51 -3.01 1.66
C ALA A 23 -24.52 -2.11 2.40
N GLU A 24 -24.20 -1.68 3.62
CA GLU A 24 -25.03 -0.74 4.38
C GLU A 24 -25.16 0.62 3.71
N ALA A 25 -24.08 1.09 3.07
CA ALA A 25 -24.05 2.39 2.41
C ALA A 25 -24.94 2.40 1.16
N LEU A 26 -24.93 1.32 0.38
CA LEU A 26 -25.72 1.19 -0.85
C LEU A 26 -27.18 0.84 -0.57
N HIS A 27 -27.47 0.10 0.50
CA HIS A 27 -28.84 -0.24 0.87
C HIS A 27 -29.65 1.03 1.18
N GLY A 28 -30.71 1.27 0.40
CA GLY A 28 -31.56 2.46 0.57
C GLY A 28 -30.84 3.79 0.35
N GLU A 29 -29.72 3.78 -0.38
CA GLU A 29 -28.93 4.98 -0.74
C GLU A 29 -28.47 5.82 0.47
N VAL A 30 -28.23 5.16 1.61
CA VAL A 30 -27.83 5.80 2.86
C VAL A 30 -26.54 6.62 2.72
N TRP A 31 -25.66 6.23 1.79
CA TRP A 31 -24.43 6.95 1.47
C TRP A 31 -24.67 8.43 1.08
N ILE A 32 -25.83 8.78 0.50
CA ILE A 32 -26.19 10.18 0.19
C ILE A 32 -26.35 10.97 1.49
N GLN A 33 -27.04 10.39 2.48
CA GLN A 33 -27.29 11.02 3.77
C GLN A 33 -25.98 11.24 4.54
N ASP A 34 -25.05 10.30 4.39
CA ASP A 34 -23.73 10.37 5.02
C ASP A 34 -22.90 11.55 4.49
N ILE A 35 -23.13 11.97 3.23
CA ILE A 35 -22.53 13.16 2.62
C ILE A 35 -23.22 14.43 3.13
N GLN A 36 -24.56 14.47 3.13
CA GLN A 36 -25.33 15.66 3.54
C GLN A 36 -25.06 16.07 5.01
N ARG A 37 -24.82 15.10 5.90
CA ARG A 37 -24.51 15.37 7.32
C ARG A 37 -23.13 16.00 7.54
N GLY A 38 -22.25 15.93 6.56
CA GLY A 38 -20.87 16.39 6.66
C GLY A 38 -20.65 17.87 6.33
N GLY A 39 -21.64 18.54 5.74
CA GLY A 39 -21.52 19.90 5.21
C GLY A 39 -21.98 20.00 3.76
N GLY A 40 -21.95 21.22 3.21
CA GLY A 40 -22.26 21.47 1.80
C GLY A 40 -21.10 21.08 0.88
N LEU A 41 -21.40 20.63 -0.33
CA LEU A 41 -20.41 20.39 -1.37
C LEU A 41 -20.12 21.68 -2.16
N SER A 42 -18.87 21.86 -2.56
CA SER A 42 -18.51 22.86 -3.58
C SER A 42 -19.01 22.41 -4.96
N TRP A 43 -18.87 23.25 -5.99
CA TRP A 43 -19.14 22.84 -7.37
C TRP A 43 -18.31 21.61 -7.80
N GLN A 44 -17.06 21.53 -7.34
CA GLN A 44 -16.21 20.37 -7.60
C GLN A 44 -16.75 19.13 -6.89
N GLY A 45 -17.10 19.24 -5.61
CA GLY A 45 -17.73 18.16 -4.86
C GLY A 45 -19.06 17.67 -5.47
N ILE A 46 -19.86 18.56 -6.07
CA ILE A 46 -21.06 18.16 -6.83
C ILE A 46 -20.69 17.34 -8.06
N THR A 47 -19.65 17.74 -8.80
CA THR A 47 -19.17 16.99 -9.97
C THR A 47 -18.66 15.61 -9.58
N GLU A 48 -17.88 15.53 -8.51
CA GLU A 48 -17.40 14.28 -7.93
C GLU A 48 -18.56 13.39 -7.45
N PHE A 49 -19.58 13.99 -6.85
CA PHE A 49 -20.79 13.28 -6.42
C PHE A 49 -21.53 12.67 -7.60
N LEU A 50 -21.73 13.41 -8.70
CA LEU A 50 -22.41 12.90 -9.89
C LEU A 50 -21.60 11.78 -10.56
N GLN A 51 -20.28 11.91 -10.66
CA GLN A 51 -19.43 10.84 -11.17
C GLN A 51 -19.53 9.57 -10.31
N LEU A 52 -19.53 9.74 -8.99
CA LEU A 52 -19.70 8.62 -8.07
C LEU A 52 -21.09 8.01 -8.21
N TRP A 53 -22.14 8.82 -8.32
CA TRP A 53 -23.52 8.38 -8.53
C TRP A 53 -23.63 7.47 -9.75
N ASP A 54 -23.16 7.94 -10.90
CA ASP A 54 -23.19 7.17 -12.15
C ASP A 54 -22.43 5.85 -12.02
N CYS A 55 -21.25 5.86 -11.37
CA CYS A 55 -20.48 4.62 -11.13
C CYS A 55 -21.21 3.63 -10.22
N LEU A 56 -21.95 4.12 -9.21
CA LEU A 56 -22.63 3.27 -8.23
C LEU A 56 -23.95 2.70 -8.77
N MET A 57 -24.61 3.40 -9.71
CA MET A 57 -25.85 2.93 -10.34
C MET A 57 -25.67 1.62 -11.11
N GLU A 58 -24.46 1.33 -11.59
CA GLU A 58 -24.14 0.08 -12.28
C GLU A 58 -23.80 -1.08 -11.33
N ILE A 59 -23.71 -0.83 -10.02
CA ILE A 59 -23.28 -1.82 -9.04
C ILE A 59 -24.49 -2.56 -8.46
N THR A 60 -24.58 -3.85 -8.74
CA THR A 60 -25.51 -4.77 -8.06
C THR A 60 -24.75 -5.61 -7.05
N LEU A 61 -25.13 -5.51 -5.78
CA LEU A 61 -24.58 -6.36 -4.72
C LEU A 61 -25.17 -7.78 -4.81
N SER A 62 -24.35 -8.77 -4.48
CA SER A 62 -24.74 -10.17 -4.36
C SER A 62 -24.37 -10.71 -2.99
N GLU A 63 -25.09 -11.74 -2.53
CA GLU A 63 -24.76 -12.48 -1.30
C GLU A 63 -23.54 -13.42 -1.46
N GLN A 64 -22.89 -13.43 -2.62
CA GLN A 64 -21.69 -14.22 -2.86
C GLN A 64 -20.51 -13.63 -2.07
N GLU A 65 -19.64 -14.51 -1.55
CA GLU A 65 -18.40 -14.09 -0.89
C GLU A 65 -17.51 -13.26 -1.82
N ASP A 66 -16.91 -12.21 -1.27
CA ASP A 66 -15.96 -11.36 -1.99
C ASP A 66 -14.71 -12.16 -2.40
N HIS A 67 -14.29 -11.97 -3.65
CA HIS A 67 -13.05 -12.53 -4.16
C HIS A 67 -11.94 -11.48 -4.21
N HIS A 68 -10.83 -11.73 -3.51
CA HIS A 68 -9.66 -10.89 -3.60
C HIS A 68 -8.93 -11.08 -4.94
N ILE A 69 -8.92 -10.04 -5.77
CA ILE A 69 -8.17 -10.03 -7.05
C ILE A 69 -6.82 -9.34 -6.85
N TRP A 70 -5.74 -10.10 -6.93
CA TRP A 70 -4.37 -9.63 -6.87
C TRP A 70 -3.94 -8.99 -8.20
N ARG A 71 -4.00 -7.66 -8.27
CA ARG A 71 -3.73 -6.88 -9.51
C ARG A 71 -2.25 -6.72 -9.87
N LEU A 72 -1.34 -7.04 -8.96
CA LEU A 72 0.11 -6.86 -9.16
C LEU A 72 0.76 -8.03 -9.91
N ASN A 73 -0.03 -9.01 -10.34
CA ASN A 73 0.40 -10.09 -11.22
C ASN A 73 -0.75 -10.46 -12.18
N GLY A 74 -0.43 -10.90 -13.40
CA GLY A 74 -1.43 -11.24 -14.42
C GLY A 74 -2.31 -12.44 -14.09
N SER A 75 -1.96 -13.22 -13.06
CA SER A 75 -2.75 -14.37 -12.60
C SER A 75 -4.01 -14.00 -11.83
N GLY A 76 -4.14 -12.76 -11.34
CA GLY A 76 -5.24 -12.38 -10.44
C GLY A 76 -5.21 -13.05 -9.05
N THR A 77 -4.40 -14.09 -8.86
CA THR A 77 -4.23 -14.77 -7.57
C THR A 77 -3.05 -14.21 -6.77
N TYR A 78 -3.27 -14.06 -5.47
CA TYR A 78 -2.21 -13.70 -4.52
C TYR A 78 -1.18 -14.83 -4.36
N SER A 79 0.09 -14.45 -4.22
CA SER A 79 1.14 -15.33 -3.71
C SER A 79 2.19 -14.49 -2.98
N SER A 80 2.86 -15.05 -1.97
CA SER A 80 3.96 -14.35 -1.29
C SER A 80 5.07 -13.95 -2.27
N LYS A 81 5.29 -14.73 -3.33
CA LYS A 81 6.26 -14.43 -4.39
C LYS A 81 5.87 -13.20 -5.21
N SER A 82 4.62 -13.09 -5.64
CA SER A 82 4.14 -11.93 -6.42
C SER A 82 4.09 -10.66 -5.56
N ALA A 83 3.72 -10.79 -4.27
CA ALA A 83 3.79 -9.70 -3.31
C ALA A 83 5.22 -9.17 -3.14
N TYR A 84 6.19 -10.07 -2.92
CA TYR A 84 7.60 -9.69 -2.79
C TYR A 84 8.11 -9.02 -4.07
N LYS A 85 7.80 -9.58 -5.24
CA LYS A 85 8.20 -9.00 -6.53
C LYS A 85 7.65 -7.58 -6.71
N ALA A 86 6.39 -7.34 -6.36
CA ALA A 86 5.78 -6.03 -6.44
C ALA A 86 6.39 -5.03 -5.44
N PHE A 87 6.62 -5.47 -4.20
CA PHE A 87 7.23 -4.64 -3.15
C PHE A 87 8.65 -4.20 -3.50
N PHE A 88 9.41 -5.07 -4.17
CA PHE A 88 10.78 -4.79 -4.62
C PHE A 88 10.87 -4.39 -6.10
N ASN A 89 9.76 -3.98 -6.70
CA ASN A 89 9.77 -3.47 -8.07
C ASN A 89 10.67 -2.24 -8.17
N GLY A 90 11.60 -2.22 -9.13
CA GLY A 90 12.61 -1.17 -9.26
C GLY A 90 13.79 -1.26 -8.27
N SER A 91 13.88 -2.31 -7.46
CA SER A 91 15.07 -2.54 -6.64
C SER A 91 16.29 -2.90 -7.49
N ILE A 92 17.45 -2.38 -7.10
CA ILE A 92 18.73 -2.76 -7.72
C ILE A 92 19.07 -4.17 -7.25
N THR A 93 19.07 -5.12 -8.17
CA THR A 93 19.47 -6.49 -7.89
C THR A 93 20.99 -6.57 -7.78
N PHE A 94 21.50 -6.98 -6.61
CA PHE A 94 22.92 -7.27 -6.46
C PHE A 94 23.21 -8.68 -6.98
N GLU A 95 23.39 -8.84 -8.29
CA GLU A 95 23.56 -10.14 -8.97
C GLU A 95 24.55 -11.12 -8.29
N PRO A 96 25.69 -10.68 -7.69
CA PRO A 96 26.61 -11.58 -7.00
C PRO A 96 26.08 -12.19 -5.70
N TRP A 97 24.86 -11.84 -5.24
CA TRP A 97 24.24 -12.43 -4.04
C TRP A 97 24.24 -13.96 -4.12
N CYS A 98 23.92 -14.52 -5.29
CA CYS A 98 23.93 -15.96 -5.53
C CYS A 98 25.28 -16.58 -5.19
N ARG A 99 26.38 -15.98 -5.64
CA ARG A 99 27.74 -16.51 -5.41
C ARG A 99 28.11 -16.45 -3.93
N LEU A 100 27.77 -15.36 -3.25
CA LEU A 100 27.98 -15.21 -1.82
C LEU A 100 27.29 -16.34 -1.04
N TRP A 101 26.00 -16.55 -1.29
CA TRP A 101 25.19 -17.50 -0.50
C TRP A 101 25.45 -18.97 -0.89
N LYS A 102 25.80 -19.25 -2.14
CA LYS A 102 26.19 -20.60 -2.62
C LYS A 102 27.64 -21.00 -2.29
N SER A 103 28.47 -20.08 -1.80
CA SER A 103 29.85 -20.40 -1.42
C SER A 103 29.92 -21.42 -0.26
N TRP A 104 31.04 -22.11 -0.10
CA TRP A 104 31.29 -22.99 1.06
C TRP A 104 31.70 -22.22 2.33
N ALA A 105 31.68 -20.89 2.30
CA ALA A 105 32.07 -20.07 3.44
C ALA A 105 31.14 -20.28 4.64
N PRO A 106 31.66 -20.21 5.88
CA PRO A 106 30.82 -20.26 7.08
C PRO A 106 29.74 -19.17 7.08
N PRO A 107 28.57 -19.40 7.71
CA PRO A 107 27.47 -18.43 7.76
C PRO A 107 27.92 -17.05 8.26
N LYS A 108 28.76 -17.00 9.31
CA LYS A 108 29.29 -15.75 9.87
C LYS A 108 30.01 -14.90 8.81
N CYS A 109 30.82 -15.53 7.96
CA CYS A 109 31.55 -14.86 6.87
C CYS A 109 30.59 -14.35 5.79
N LYS A 110 29.59 -15.16 5.40
CA LYS A 110 28.56 -14.75 4.43
C LYS A 110 27.75 -13.54 4.92
N PHE A 111 27.32 -13.56 6.18
CA PHE A 111 26.59 -12.46 6.79
C PHE A 111 27.42 -11.18 6.87
N PHE A 112 28.68 -11.28 7.31
CA PHE A 112 29.58 -10.13 7.36
C PHE A 112 29.77 -9.52 5.97
N LEU A 113 30.07 -10.34 4.97
CA LEU A 113 30.30 -9.88 3.61
C LEU A 113 29.02 -9.30 2.98
N TRP A 114 27.85 -9.87 3.27
CA TRP A 114 26.56 -9.29 2.88
C TRP A 114 26.34 -7.88 3.46
N LEU A 115 26.65 -7.69 4.74
CA LEU A 115 26.57 -6.38 5.38
C LEU A 115 27.59 -5.40 4.79
N ALA A 116 28.80 -5.88 4.47
CA ALA A 116 29.85 -5.06 3.86
C ALA A 116 29.44 -4.57 2.47
N ILE A 117 28.95 -5.47 1.61
CA ILE A 117 28.44 -5.17 0.26
C ILE A 117 27.31 -4.14 0.31
N ARG A 118 26.39 -4.25 1.27
CA ARG A 118 25.29 -3.30 1.43
C ARG A 118 25.70 -2.00 2.13
N ASN A 119 26.99 -1.81 2.39
CA ASN A 119 27.53 -0.70 3.15
C ASN A 119 26.79 -0.53 4.50
N ARG A 120 26.59 -1.62 5.24
CA ARG A 120 25.93 -1.64 6.57
C ARG A 120 26.85 -2.04 7.72
N CYS A 121 28.10 -2.38 7.44
CA CYS A 121 29.09 -2.57 8.51
C CYS A 121 29.38 -1.25 9.23
N TRP A 122 29.55 -1.34 10.55
CA TRP A 122 30.04 -0.24 11.39
C TRP A 122 31.55 -0.08 11.17
N THR A 123 31.91 0.67 10.13
CA THR A 123 33.28 1.13 9.92
C THR A 123 33.54 2.40 10.72
N ALA A 124 34.82 2.68 11.02
CA ALA A 124 35.21 3.91 11.70
C ALA A 124 34.61 5.16 11.01
N ASP A 125 34.63 5.20 9.67
CA ASP A 125 34.03 6.28 8.89
C ASP A 125 32.53 6.47 9.13
N LYS A 126 31.76 5.38 9.29
CA LYS A 126 30.32 5.47 9.57
C LYS A 126 30.04 5.95 10.98
N LEU A 127 30.84 5.51 11.94
CA LEU A 127 30.75 5.96 13.31
C LEU A 127 31.10 7.46 13.39
N ALA A 128 32.16 7.89 12.69
CA ALA A 128 32.57 9.30 12.56
C ALA A 128 31.47 10.18 11.97
N LYS A 129 30.87 9.75 10.85
CA LYS A 129 29.73 10.46 10.22
C LYS A 129 28.53 10.63 11.17
N ARG A 130 28.36 9.73 12.13
CA ARG A 130 27.28 9.76 13.12
C ARG A 130 27.69 10.36 14.46
N ARG A 131 28.92 10.89 14.58
CA ARG A 131 29.47 11.46 15.83
C ARG A 131 29.49 10.45 16.99
N LEU A 132 29.67 9.17 16.68
CA LEU A 132 29.84 8.12 17.68
C LEU A 132 31.34 7.87 17.91
N ASN A 133 31.70 7.43 19.12
CA ASN A 133 33.08 7.04 19.44
C ASN A 133 33.60 6.01 18.42
N HIS A 134 34.77 6.27 17.87
CA HIS A 134 35.40 5.41 16.87
C HIS A 134 36.92 5.33 17.06
N PRO A 135 37.54 4.21 16.70
CA PRO A 135 39.00 4.14 16.60
C PRO A 135 39.51 5.11 15.53
N LYS A 136 40.76 5.55 15.69
CA LYS A 136 41.49 6.33 14.68
C LYS A 136 42.03 5.43 13.58
#